data_AF-A0A2T0MZW4-F1
#
_entry.id   AF-A0A2T0MZW4-F1
#
_cell.length_a   1.000
_cell.length_b   1.000
_cell.length_c   1.000
_cell.angle_alpha   90.00
_cell.angle_beta   90.00
_cell.angle_gamma   90.00
#
_symmetry.space_group_name_H-M   'P 1'
#
loop_
_entity.id
_entity.type
_entity.pdbx_description
1 polymer ?
#
loop_
_entity_poly.entity_id
_entity_poly.type
_entity_poly.pdbx_seq_one_letter_code
_entity_poly.pdbx_strand_id
1 'polypeptide(L)'
;MIVFGASTYNTACKIDGDSYVQGSWQQWRDGKVVEFSVVSDEANGGGIDKLERCFPKFYAKIWLDGISTTPPKTYWSDARPEVRCDSAIYLTSHYGSGCIFDKVAAVYETTETRLGVPWSGMGDPDNVNVAYRSVASHIWTAQHKKELTLPKRADKSIPGHWLGASGPLSRNVNARWKIKNNGKSRNMCRLLFKDYDRKDVELGKGPKHKVYECDEFPFQSTMQGTWVSVERLNSPDAYAYSNRPVWWKRNTEDGRRLGAFYGSRRILGEDGTRRKTTYDHFWVEAHVPGQNPH
;
A
#
# COMPACT_ATOMS: atom_id res chain seq x y z
N MET A 1 -7.86 25.42 -35.36
CA MET A 1 -7.82 25.57 -33.86
C MET A 1 -8.09 24.22 -33.19
N ILE A 2 -7.49 23.93 -32.01
CA ILE A 2 -7.74 22.71 -31.23
C ILE A 2 -8.02 23.05 -29.77
N VAL A 3 -9.06 22.42 -29.20
CA VAL A 3 -9.41 22.48 -27.78
C VAL A 3 -9.30 21.10 -27.18
N PHE A 4 -8.68 20.99 -26.01
CA PHE A 4 -8.77 19.81 -25.14
C PHE A 4 -9.60 20.16 -23.91
N GLY A 5 -10.50 19.28 -23.51
CA GLY A 5 -11.37 19.48 -22.36
C GLY A 5 -11.64 18.21 -21.58
N ALA A 6 -12.20 18.39 -20.40
CA ALA A 6 -12.66 17.33 -19.52
C ALA A 6 -14.09 17.62 -19.05
N SER A 7 -14.85 16.56 -18.80
CA SER A 7 -16.13 16.61 -18.13
C SER A 7 -16.27 15.40 -17.21
N THR A 8 -17.17 15.45 -16.26
CA THR A 8 -17.56 14.28 -15.46
C THR A 8 -18.89 13.72 -15.97
N TYR A 9 -19.15 12.42 -15.78
CA TYR A 9 -20.35 11.75 -16.26
C TYR A 9 -20.96 10.86 -15.19
N ASN A 10 -22.28 10.97 -14.95
CA ASN A 10 -23.02 10.18 -13.95
C ASN A 10 -22.37 10.16 -12.56
N THR A 11 -21.92 11.32 -12.08
CA THR A 11 -21.29 11.49 -10.76
C THR A 11 -21.59 12.90 -10.23
N ALA A 12 -21.48 13.08 -8.91
CA ALA A 12 -21.55 14.40 -8.28
C ALA A 12 -20.22 15.19 -8.38
N CYS A 13 -19.15 14.57 -8.92
CA CYS A 13 -17.87 15.24 -9.12
C CYS A 13 -17.94 16.27 -10.24
N LYS A 14 -17.05 17.27 -10.18
CA LYS A 14 -16.91 18.33 -11.19
C LYS A 14 -15.45 18.53 -11.59
N ILE A 15 -15.25 19.15 -12.75
CA ILE A 15 -13.94 19.72 -13.10
C ILE A 15 -13.85 21.07 -12.40
N ASP A 16 -12.82 21.25 -11.59
CA ASP A 16 -12.55 22.53 -10.93
C ASP A 16 -11.83 23.48 -11.90
N GLY A 17 -12.24 24.75 -11.90
CA GLY A 17 -11.77 25.75 -12.86
C GLY A 17 -12.25 25.52 -14.29
N ASP A 18 -11.37 25.77 -15.27
CA ASP A 18 -11.70 25.69 -16.68
C ASP A 18 -11.84 24.23 -17.15
N SER A 19 -13.01 23.89 -17.69
CA SER A 19 -13.28 22.55 -18.24
C SER A 19 -12.62 22.30 -19.60
N TYR A 20 -11.95 23.30 -20.19
CA TYR A 20 -11.23 23.16 -21.45
C TYR A 20 -10.13 24.21 -21.62
N VAL A 21 -9.13 23.88 -22.44
CA VAL A 21 -8.05 24.77 -22.85
C VAL A 21 -7.94 24.78 -24.37
N GLN A 22 -7.87 25.99 -24.94
CA GLN A 22 -7.71 26.19 -26.38
C GLN A 22 -6.24 26.38 -26.76
N GLY A 23 -5.87 25.95 -27.96
CA GLY A 23 -4.55 26.21 -28.54
C GLY A 23 -4.54 26.08 -30.05
N SER A 24 -3.57 26.73 -30.69
CA SER A 24 -3.25 26.45 -32.09
C SER A 24 -2.61 25.06 -32.21
N TRP A 25 -2.64 24.48 -33.42
CA TRP A 25 -1.96 23.21 -33.67
C TRP A 25 -0.46 23.31 -33.34
N GLN A 26 0.16 24.43 -33.69
CA GLN A 26 1.55 24.75 -33.42
C GLN A 26 1.86 24.68 -31.91
N GLN A 27 1.01 25.27 -31.06
CA GLN A 27 1.21 25.24 -29.61
C GLN A 27 1.16 23.82 -29.04
N TRP A 28 0.18 23.01 -29.45
CA TRP A 28 0.06 21.62 -28.99
C TRP A 28 1.23 20.76 -29.46
N ARG A 29 1.64 20.93 -30.72
CA ARG A 29 2.81 20.25 -31.29
C ARG A 29 4.10 20.62 -30.57
N ASP A 30 4.25 21.89 -30.21
CA ASP A 30 5.43 22.40 -29.52
C ASP A 30 5.39 22.13 -27.99
N GLY A 31 4.47 21.26 -27.53
CA GLY A 31 4.48 20.71 -26.16
C GLY A 31 3.57 21.42 -25.16
N LYS A 32 2.57 22.20 -25.60
CA LYS A 32 1.55 22.72 -24.68
C LYS A 32 0.86 21.57 -23.95
N VAL A 33 0.75 21.71 -22.63
CA VAL A 33 0.05 20.75 -21.75
C VAL A 33 -1.22 21.37 -21.18
N VAL A 34 -2.15 20.52 -20.78
CA VAL A 34 -3.34 20.90 -20.01
C VAL A 34 -3.50 19.94 -18.84
N GLU A 35 -3.87 20.49 -17.70
CA GLU A 35 -4.19 19.75 -16.48
C GLU A 35 -5.65 20.05 -16.09
N PHE A 36 -6.35 19.03 -15.60
CA PHE A 36 -7.72 19.15 -15.11
C PHE A 36 -7.80 18.57 -13.71
N SER A 37 -8.39 19.34 -12.80
CA SER A 37 -8.63 18.91 -11.42
C SER A 37 -10.04 18.37 -11.29
N VAL A 38 -10.16 17.09 -10.89
CA VAL A 38 -11.45 16.48 -10.56
C VAL A 38 -11.67 16.61 -9.07
N VAL A 39 -12.79 17.21 -8.67
CA VAL A 39 -13.13 17.44 -7.25
C VAL A 39 -14.52 16.91 -6.92
N SER A 40 -14.71 16.55 -5.66
CA SER A 40 -16.01 16.24 -5.07
C SER A 40 -16.14 16.91 -3.71
N ASP A 41 -17.31 17.47 -3.44
CA ASP A 41 -17.66 17.93 -2.10
C ASP A 41 -17.84 16.71 -1.18
N GLU A 42 -17.37 16.81 0.06
CA GLU A 42 -17.45 15.71 1.04
C GLU A 42 -18.91 15.29 1.34
N ALA A 43 -19.85 16.23 1.22
CA ALA A 43 -21.27 16.00 1.42
C ALA A 43 -21.87 15.00 0.41
N ASN A 44 -21.24 14.86 -0.77
CA ASN A 44 -21.67 13.90 -1.78
C ASN A 44 -21.23 12.47 -1.45
N GLY A 45 -20.19 12.33 -0.61
CA GLY A 45 -19.55 11.05 -0.29
C GLY A 45 -20.42 10.12 0.55
N GLY A 46 -20.55 8.88 0.11
CA GLY A 46 -21.31 7.83 0.79
C GLY A 46 -20.54 7.15 1.92
N GLY A 47 -21.30 6.66 2.91
CA GLY A 47 -20.76 5.83 3.99
C GLY A 47 -19.85 6.58 4.98
N ILE A 48 -19.03 5.81 5.69
CA ILE A 48 -18.21 6.33 6.81
C ILE A 48 -16.94 7.01 6.31
N ASP A 49 -16.41 6.58 5.18
CA ASP A 49 -15.20 7.15 4.56
C ASP A 49 -15.53 8.21 3.50
N LYS A 50 -16.82 8.56 3.35
CA LYS A 50 -17.33 9.60 2.44
C LYS A 50 -16.83 9.42 1.00
N LEU A 51 -17.08 8.23 0.47
CA LEU A 51 -16.59 7.84 -0.85
C LEU A 51 -17.49 8.41 -1.94
N GLU A 52 -16.88 9.09 -2.91
CA GLU A 52 -17.51 9.44 -4.18
C GLU A 52 -16.67 8.88 -5.33
N ARG A 53 -17.35 8.27 -6.32
CA ARG A 53 -16.72 7.76 -7.54
C ARG A 53 -16.95 8.76 -8.66
N CYS A 54 -15.86 9.33 -9.16
CA CYS A 54 -15.84 10.24 -10.28
C CYS A 54 -15.46 9.50 -11.57
N PHE A 55 -16.13 9.88 -12.66
CA PHE A 55 -15.86 9.36 -14.00
C PHE A 55 -15.48 10.51 -14.93
N PRO A 56 -14.27 11.07 -14.81
CA PRO A 56 -13.77 12.05 -15.77
C PRO A 56 -13.69 11.44 -17.17
N LYS A 57 -14.06 12.25 -18.16
CA LYS A 57 -14.03 11.91 -19.58
C LYS A 57 -13.42 13.07 -20.34
N PHE A 58 -12.37 12.80 -21.09
CA PHE A 58 -11.66 13.80 -21.86
C PHE A 58 -12.22 13.89 -23.29
N TYR A 59 -12.12 15.07 -23.89
CA TYR A 59 -12.50 15.29 -25.28
C TYR A 59 -11.57 16.28 -25.98
N ALA A 60 -11.53 16.22 -27.31
CA ALA A 60 -10.93 17.20 -28.17
C ALA A 60 -12.00 17.83 -29.08
N LYS A 61 -11.97 19.15 -29.28
CA LYS A 61 -12.73 19.82 -30.33
C LYS A 61 -11.76 20.38 -31.36
N ILE A 62 -12.00 20.08 -32.63
CA ILE A 62 -11.12 20.48 -33.73
C ILE A 62 -11.92 21.29 -34.74
N TRP A 63 -11.44 22.50 -35.03
CA TRP A 63 -11.92 23.35 -36.12
C TRP A 63 -10.98 23.15 -37.30
N LEU A 64 -11.52 22.73 -38.43
CA LEU A 64 -10.78 22.61 -39.68
C LEU A 64 -10.56 24.02 -40.24
N ASP A 65 -9.30 24.39 -40.43
CA ASP A 65 -8.95 25.70 -40.98
C ASP A 65 -9.47 25.80 -42.43
N GLY A 66 -10.03 26.96 -42.80
CA GLY A 66 -10.55 27.23 -44.15
C GLY A 66 -12.06 26.98 -44.36
N ILE A 67 -12.79 26.46 -43.35
CA ILE A 67 -14.24 26.27 -43.45
C ILE A 67 -14.94 26.95 -42.26
N SER A 68 -15.16 28.27 -42.35
CA SER A 68 -15.65 29.09 -41.23
C SER A 68 -17.07 28.74 -40.75
N THR A 69 -17.81 27.92 -41.49
CA THR A 69 -19.21 27.54 -41.21
C THR A 69 -19.37 26.14 -40.62
N THR A 70 -18.30 25.34 -40.52
CA THR A 70 -18.44 23.96 -40.02
C THR A 70 -18.35 23.93 -38.50
N PRO A 71 -19.36 23.37 -37.81
CA PRO A 71 -19.28 23.13 -36.37
C PRO A 71 -18.03 22.32 -36.01
N PRO A 72 -17.38 22.59 -34.85
CA PRO A 72 -16.23 21.81 -34.45
C PRO A 72 -16.58 20.33 -34.32
N LYS A 73 -15.71 19.47 -34.84
CA LYS A 73 -15.83 18.03 -34.59
C LYS A 73 -15.33 17.72 -33.18
N THR A 74 -16.18 17.07 -32.38
CA THR A 74 -15.84 16.63 -31.02
C THR A 74 -15.44 15.17 -31.05
N TYR A 75 -14.25 14.88 -30.54
CA TYR A 75 -13.72 13.52 -30.37
C TYR A 75 -13.63 13.24 -28.89
N TRP A 76 -14.33 12.23 -28.42
CA TRP A 76 -14.26 11.81 -27.02
C TRP A 76 -13.16 10.77 -26.85
N SER A 77 -12.46 10.83 -25.72
CA SER A 77 -11.59 9.74 -25.30
C SER A 77 -12.42 8.47 -25.07
N ASP A 78 -11.85 7.34 -25.49
CA ASP A 78 -12.37 6.01 -25.16
C ASP A 78 -12.07 5.67 -23.69
N ALA A 79 -10.98 6.22 -23.15
CA ALA A 79 -10.60 6.07 -21.76
C ALA A 79 -11.63 6.74 -20.84
N ARG A 80 -12.14 5.96 -19.88
CA ARG A 80 -12.98 6.42 -18.78
C ARG A 80 -12.30 6.07 -17.47
N PRO A 81 -11.25 6.82 -17.07
CA PRO A 81 -10.61 6.56 -15.80
C PRO A 81 -11.63 6.71 -14.67
N GLU A 82 -11.55 5.81 -13.70
CA GLU A 82 -12.35 5.86 -12.51
C GLU A 82 -11.50 6.42 -11.38
N VAL A 83 -12.00 7.48 -10.77
CA VAL A 83 -11.33 8.18 -9.67
C VAL A 83 -12.21 8.04 -8.45
N ARG A 84 -11.64 7.66 -7.32
CA ARG A 84 -12.32 7.66 -6.02
C ARG A 84 -11.82 8.84 -5.21
N CYS A 85 -12.74 9.69 -4.78
CA CYS A 85 -12.49 10.71 -3.76
C CYS A 85 -13.01 10.23 -2.41
N ASP A 86 -12.27 10.53 -1.34
CA ASP A 86 -12.64 10.13 0.03
C ASP A 86 -12.19 11.15 1.08
N SER A 87 -12.82 11.11 2.26
CA SER A 87 -12.43 11.87 3.45
C SER A 87 -12.26 10.97 4.67
N ALA A 88 -11.76 9.74 4.46
CA ALA A 88 -11.61 8.76 5.53
C ALA A 88 -10.82 9.33 6.74
N ILE A 89 -11.45 9.34 7.93
CA ILE A 89 -10.91 10.07 9.09
C ILE A 89 -9.50 9.64 9.54
N TYR A 90 -9.13 8.38 9.29
CA TYR A 90 -7.82 7.82 9.59
C TYR A 90 -6.75 8.13 8.53
N LEU A 91 -7.13 8.81 7.45
CA LEU A 91 -6.25 9.40 6.44
C LEU A 91 -6.22 10.92 6.59
N THR A 92 -7.39 11.56 6.72
CA THR A 92 -7.52 13.02 6.69
C THR A 92 -6.76 13.72 7.83
N SER A 93 -6.61 13.07 8.98
CA SER A 93 -5.84 13.60 10.12
C SER A 93 -4.37 13.91 9.79
N HIS A 94 -3.82 13.34 8.73
CA HIS A 94 -2.42 13.52 8.33
C HIS A 94 -2.24 13.90 6.85
N TYR A 95 -3.18 13.55 5.97
CA TYR A 95 -3.05 13.70 4.52
C TYR A 95 -4.18 14.50 3.87
N GLY A 96 -5.16 14.98 4.65
CA GLY A 96 -6.35 15.64 4.10
C GLY A 96 -7.28 14.71 3.29
N SER A 97 -8.35 15.28 2.76
CA SER A 97 -9.20 14.63 1.76
C SER A 97 -8.47 14.60 0.41
N GLY A 98 -8.90 13.73 -0.50
CA GLY A 98 -8.26 13.65 -1.80
C GLY A 98 -8.84 12.54 -2.67
N CYS A 99 -8.32 12.46 -3.88
CA CYS A 99 -8.78 11.54 -4.89
C CYS A 99 -7.64 10.68 -5.44
N ILE A 100 -7.91 9.42 -5.74
CA ILE A 100 -6.97 8.50 -6.40
C ILE A 100 -7.66 7.78 -7.55
N PHE A 101 -6.88 7.24 -8.49
CA PHE A 101 -7.41 6.28 -9.45
C PHE A 101 -7.76 4.97 -8.75
N ASP A 102 -9.03 4.55 -8.84
CA ASP A 102 -9.56 3.44 -8.03
C ASP A 102 -9.05 2.06 -8.48
N LYS A 103 -8.45 1.97 -9.68
CA LYS A 103 -7.98 0.71 -10.28
C LYS A 103 -6.45 0.56 -10.31
N VAL A 104 -5.73 1.38 -9.57
CA VAL A 104 -4.27 1.28 -9.48
C VAL A 104 -3.90 0.23 -8.44
N ALA A 105 -3.12 -0.78 -8.87
CA ALA A 105 -2.50 -1.71 -7.95
C ALA A 105 -1.36 -1.01 -7.19
N ALA A 106 -1.58 -0.66 -5.93
CA ALA A 106 -0.56 -0.05 -5.11
C ALA A 106 0.48 -1.10 -4.66
N VAL A 107 1.77 -0.77 -4.76
CA VAL A 107 2.87 -1.63 -4.30
C VAL A 107 3.66 -0.89 -3.22
N TYR A 108 3.80 -1.50 -2.05
CA TYR A 108 4.71 -1.05 -1.00
C TYR A 108 6.09 -1.65 -1.23
N GLU A 109 7.07 -0.81 -1.54
CA GLU A 109 8.44 -1.23 -1.77
C GLU A 109 9.30 -1.00 -0.52
N THR A 110 10.09 -2.00 -0.14
CA THR A 110 11.16 -1.85 0.85
C THR A 110 12.45 -2.46 0.32
N THR A 111 13.59 -1.85 0.67
CA THR A 111 14.88 -2.19 0.08
C THR A 111 15.93 -2.38 1.18
N GLU A 112 16.67 -3.49 1.10
CA GLU A 112 17.92 -3.70 1.81
C GLU A 112 19.10 -3.32 0.91
N THR A 113 20.12 -2.66 1.46
CA THR A 113 21.35 -2.31 0.74
C THR A 113 22.55 -3.18 1.13
N ARG A 114 22.38 -4.06 2.12
CA ARG A 114 23.45 -4.92 2.64
C ARG A 114 23.52 -6.25 1.88
N LEU A 115 24.73 -6.66 1.50
CA LEU A 115 24.98 -7.95 0.84
C LEU A 115 24.69 -9.16 1.74
N GLY A 116 24.47 -10.32 1.12
CA GLY A 116 24.39 -11.63 1.76
C GLY A 116 23.00 -12.28 1.69
N VAL A 117 22.78 -13.33 2.48
CA VAL A 117 21.63 -14.23 2.35
C VAL A 117 20.41 -13.78 3.17
N PRO A 118 19.25 -13.43 2.55
CA PRO A 118 18.10 -12.83 3.24
C PRO A 118 17.46 -13.71 4.33
N TRP A 119 17.43 -15.03 4.12
CA TRP A 119 16.82 -15.98 5.06
C TRP A 119 17.75 -16.42 6.17
N SER A 120 19.03 -16.09 6.05
CA SER A 120 19.99 -16.46 7.07
C SER A 120 19.70 -15.67 8.35
N GLY A 121 19.58 -16.39 9.46
CA GLY A 121 19.79 -15.81 10.79
C GLY A 121 21.28 -15.58 11.03
N MET A 122 22.00 -15.08 10.02
CA MET A 122 23.44 -14.86 10.14
C MET A 122 23.67 -13.87 11.27
N GLY A 123 24.55 -14.23 12.19
CA GLY A 123 25.16 -13.29 13.10
C GLY A 123 25.01 -13.67 14.55
N ASP A 124 26.12 -13.47 15.25
CA ASP A 124 26.15 -13.16 16.66
C ASP A 124 25.04 -12.14 16.99
N PRO A 125 24.16 -12.39 17.98
CA PRO A 125 23.16 -11.42 18.41
C PRO A 125 23.77 -10.08 18.85
N ASP A 126 25.08 -10.02 19.13
CA ASP A 126 25.85 -8.80 19.39
C ASP A 126 26.10 -7.95 18.13
N ASN A 127 26.04 -8.54 16.93
CA ASN A 127 26.09 -7.81 15.67
C ASN A 127 24.68 -7.56 15.12
N VAL A 128 23.96 -6.61 15.73
CA VAL A 128 22.58 -6.23 15.36
C VAL A 128 22.40 -5.80 13.90
N ASN A 129 23.48 -5.44 13.21
CA ASN A 129 23.47 -5.09 11.78
C ASN A 129 23.50 -6.30 10.86
N VAL A 130 23.69 -7.50 11.38
CA VAL A 130 23.70 -8.75 10.60
C VAL A 130 22.66 -9.72 11.18
N ALA A 131 22.57 -9.80 12.51
CA ALA A 131 21.58 -10.58 13.22
C ALA A 131 20.16 -10.19 12.77
N TYR A 132 19.46 -11.19 12.25
CA TYR A 132 18.13 -11.03 11.66
C TYR A 132 18.00 -9.91 10.61
N ARG A 133 19.10 -9.60 9.92
CA ARG A 133 19.26 -8.71 8.75
C ARG A 133 18.36 -7.47 8.72
N SER A 134 17.14 -7.54 8.20
CA SER A 134 16.19 -6.42 8.11
C SER A 134 14.76 -6.84 7.84
N VAL A 135 13.84 -5.86 7.90
CA VAL A 135 12.46 -5.99 7.43
C VAL A 135 12.39 -6.43 5.96
N ALA A 136 13.11 -5.77 5.05
CA ALA A 136 13.13 -6.16 3.63
C ALA A 136 13.61 -7.62 3.44
N SER A 137 14.66 -8.05 4.15
CA SER A 137 15.13 -9.45 4.08
C SER A 137 14.11 -10.46 4.62
N HIS A 138 13.35 -10.08 5.66
CA HIS A 138 12.31 -10.90 6.23
C HIS A 138 11.13 -11.06 5.27
N ILE A 139 10.65 -9.95 4.70
CA ILE A 139 9.59 -9.94 3.69
C ILE A 139 10.03 -10.73 2.46
N TRP A 140 11.23 -10.50 1.95
CA TRP A 140 11.76 -11.27 0.82
C TRP A 140 11.76 -12.77 1.11
N THR A 141 12.20 -13.18 2.31
CA THR A 141 12.16 -14.60 2.72
C THR A 141 10.71 -15.11 2.72
N ALA A 142 9.77 -14.33 3.23
CA ALA A 142 8.37 -14.71 3.28
C ALA A 142 7.72 -14.89 1.90
N GLN A 143 8.14 -14.09 0.93
CA GLN A 143 7.63 -14.13 -0.44
C GLN A 143 8.28 -15.22 -1.29
N HIS A 144 9.59 -15.45 -1.16
CA HIS A 144 10.37 -16.25 -2.11
C HIS A 144 10.91 -17.57 -1.54
N LYS A 145 10.98 -17.69 -0.20
CA LYS A 145 11.51 -18.85 0.53
C LYS A 145 10.63 -19.18 1.73
N LYS A 146 9.32 -19.26 1.48
CA LYS A 146 8.28 -19.45 2.50
C LYS A 146 8.52 -20.67 3.39
N GLU A 147 9.13 -21.72 2.88
CA GLU A 147 9.56 -22.92 3.59
C GLU A 147 10.62 -22.67 4.67
N LEU A 148 11.38 -21.57 4.54
CA LEU A 148 12.41 -21.15 5.49
C LEU A 148 11.89 -20.17 6.55
N THR A 149 10.62 -19.77 6.44
CA THR A 149 10.00 -18.86 7.41
C THR A 149 9.60 -19.56 8.70
N LEU A 150 9.38 -18.75 9.73
CA LEU A 150 8.98 -19.19 11.06
C LEU A 150 7.64 -18.54 11.44
N PRO A 151 6.66 -19.28 12.03
CA PRO A 151 6.68 -20.72 12.28
C PRO A 151 6.67 -21.54 10.98
N LYS A 152 7.26 -22.74 11.00
CA LYS A 152 7.27 -23.64 9.84
C LYS A 152 5.91 -24.28 9.65
N ARG A 153 5.49 -24.44 8.39
CA ARG A 153 4.33 -25.22 7.98
C ARG A 153 4.60 -25.80 6.58
N ALA A 154 4.18 -27.04 6.35
CA ALA A 154 4.14 -27.60 5.00
C ALA A 154 3.18 -26.78 4.12
N ASP A 155 3.51 -26.60 2.85
CA ASP A 155 2.69 -25.88 1.87
C ASP A 155 2.27 -24.46 2.30
N LYS A 156 3.08 -23.85 3.17
CA LYS A 156 2.83 -22.50 3.66
C LYS A 156 2.64 -21.55 2.48
N SER A 157 1.59 -20.74 2.53
CA SER A 157 1.31 -19.73 1.53
C SER A 157 1.12 -18.39 2.21
N ILE A 158 1.91 -17.39 1.81
CA ILE A 158 1.93 -16.07 2.45
C ILE A 158 1.51 -15.04 1.38
N PRO A 159 0.44 -14.25 1.61
CA PRO A 159 -0.05 -13.28 0.63
C PRO A 159 0.82 -12.02 0.55
N GLY A 160 0.58 -11.22 -0.48
CA GLY A 160 1.14 -9.88 -0.63
C GLY A 160 2.22 -9.71 -1.69
N HIS A 161 2.69 -10.78 -2.34
CA HIS A 161 3.54 -10.65 -3.54
C HIS A 161 2.70 -10.70 -4.82
N TRP A 162 2.94 -9.81 -5.77
CA TRP A 162 2.11 -9.66 -6.98
C TRP A 162 2.17 -10.85 -7.94
N LEU A 163 3.27 -11.61 -7.95
CA LEU A 163 3.37 -12.90 -8.66
C LEU A 163 2.83 -14.08 -7.84
N GLY A 164 2.44 -13.86 -6.58
CA GLY A 164 2.00 -14.91 -5.67
C GLY A 164 0.53 -15.28 -5.87
N ALA A 165 0.23 -16.57 -5.91
CA ALA A 165 -1.15 -17.08 -6.03
C ALA A 165 -2.02 -16.80 -4.78
N SER A 166 -1.43 -16.31 -3.68
CA SER A 166 -2.13 -16.06 -2.41
C SER A 166 -2.87 -14.72 -2.35
N GLY A 167 -2.76 -13.89 -3.40
CA GLY A 167 -3.48 -12.63 -3.49
C GLY A 167 -2.85 -11.49 -2.69
N PRO A 168 -3.46 -10.29 -2.78
CA PRO A 168 -2.94 -9.07 -2.20
C PRO A 168 -3.25 -8.94 -0.70
N LEU A 169 -2.70 -7.90 -0.09
CA LEU A 169 -2.99 -7.52 1.29
C LEU A 169 -4.12 -6.48 1.33
N SER A 170 -4.88 -6.49 2.43
CA SER A 170 -5.90 -5.48 2.73
C SER A 170 -5.56 -4.80 4.05
N ARG A 171 -5.70 -3.48 4.10
CA ARG A 171 -5.38 -2.70 5.30
C ARG A 171 -6.42 -2.95 6.40
N ASN A 172 -5.94 -3.17 7.62
CA ASN A 172 -6.73 -3.23 8.83
C ASN A 172 -6.58 -1.90 9.59
N VAL A 173 -7.68 -1.24 9.93
CA VAL A 173 -7.72 -0.01 10.74
C VAL A 173 -8.32 -0.22 12.14
N ASN A 174 -8.72 -1.45 12.48
CA ASN A 174 -9.22 -1.80 13.81
C ASN A 174 -8.06 -1.92 14.83
N ALA A 175 -8.00 -0.99 15.78
CA ALA A 175 -6.97 -0.96 16.82
C ALA A 175 -6.93 -2.25 17.66
N ARG A 176 -8.08 -2.85 17.99
CA ARG A 176 -8.14 -4.10 18.77
C ARG A 176 -7.54 -5.26 17.98
N TRP A 177 -7.82 -5.35 16.69
CA TRP A 177 -7.29 -6.43 15.86
C TRP A 177 -5.79 -6.28 15.61
N LYS A 178 -5.31 -5.04 15.41
CA LYS A 178 -3.87 -4.74 15.38
C LYS A 178 -3.16 -5.17 16.66
N ILE A 179 -3.76 -4.93 17.83
CA ILE A 179 -3.20 -5.37 19.12
C ILE A 179 -3.15 -6.89 19.18
N LYS A 180 -4.20 -7.59 18.73
CA LYS A 180 -4.21 -9.06 18.68
C LYS A 180 -3.14 -9.62 17.73
N ASN A 181 -3.01 -9.07 16.52
CA ASN A 181 -1.94 -9.42 15.57
C ASN A 181 -0.56 -9.32 16.25
N ASN A 182 -0.24 -8.13 16.79
CA ASN A 182 1.02 -7.87 17.47
C ASN A 182 1.27 -8.80 18.66
N GLY A 183 0.25 -9.00 19.50
CA GLY A 183 0.34 -9.86 20.68
C GLY A 183 0.68 -11.30 20.31
N LYS A 184 0.02 -11.85 19.28
CA LYS A 184 0.30 -13.19 18.77
C LYS A 184 1.71 -13.28 18.18
N SER A 185 2.14 -12.31 17.38
CA SER A 185 3.49 -12.32 16.81
C SER A 185 4.57 -12.23 17.87
N ARG A 186 4.44 -11.30 18.83
CA ARG A 186 5.39 -11.17 19.94
C ARG A 186 5.51 -12.44 20.77
N ASN A 187 4.38 -13.12 21.02
CA ASN A 187 4.41 -14.41 21.71
C ASN A 187 5.14 -15.47 20.89
N MET A 188 4.90 -15.51 19.58
CA MET A 188 5.60 -16.43 18.69
C MET A 188 7.09 -16.13 18.60
N CYS A 189 7.50 -14.85 18.54
CA CYS A 189 8.91 -14.48 18.56
C CYS A 189 9.62 -14.93 19.85
N ARG A 190 8.97 -14.80 21.03
CA ARG A 190 9.52 -15.34 22.28
C ARG A 190 9.70 -16.85 22.26
N LEU A 191 8.75 -17.57 21.66
CA LEU A 191 8.78 -19.02 21.58
C LEU A 191 9.85 -19.52 20.59
N LEU A 192 10.05 -18.81 19.48
CA LEU A 192 10.91 -19.27 18.38
C LEU A 192 12.35 -18.75 18.44
N PHE A 193 12.60 -17.63 19.13
CA PHE A 193 13.90 -16.95 19.13
C PHE A 193 14.36 -16.64 20.55
N LYS A 194 15.41 -17.34 20.99
CA LYS A 194 15.95 -17.24 22.36
C LYS A 194 16.37 -15.80 22.73
N ASP A 195 16.95 -15.08 21.78
CA ASP A 195 17.48 -13.72 22.01
C ASP A 195 16.44 -12.61 21.83
N TYR A 196 15.18 -12.95 21.53
CA TYR A 196 14.16 -11.94 21.25
C TYR A 196 13.92 -10.99 22.43
N ASP A 197 13.98 -11.50 23.66
CA ASP A 197 13.80 -10.70 24.88
C ASP A 197 15.09 -10.05 25.39
N ARG A 198 16.20 -10.13 24.63
CA ARG A 198 17.47 -9.47 24.95
C ARG A 198 17.25 -7.97 25.16
N LYS A 199 17.85 -7.46 26.24
CA LYS A 199 17.91 -6.05 26.59
C LYS A 199 19.35 -5.56 26.54
N ASP A 200 19.50 -4.33 26.11
CA ASP A 200 20.77 -3.62 26.03
C ASP A 200 20.45 -2.13 26.08
N VAL A 201 21.09 -1.38 26.98
CA VAL A 201 20.77 0.04 27.18
C VAL A 201 21.26 0.90 26.02
N GLU A 202 22.39 0.53 25.40
CA GLU A 202 23.01 1.25 24.30
C GLU A 202 22.31 0.93 22.97
N LEU A 203 21.95 -0.35 22.77
CA LEU A 203 21.36 -0.82 21.52
C LEU A 203 19.82 -0.82 21.49
N GLY A 204 19.15 -0.79 22.65
CA GLY A 204 17.69 -0.81 22.82
C GLY A 204 17.03 0.57 22.78
N LYS A 205 15.71 0.64 23.03
CA LYS A 205 14.97 1.93 23.16
C LYS A 205 15.11 2.57 24.56
N GLY A 206 16.18 2.26 25.28
CA GLY A 206 16.43 2.69 26.65
C GLY A 206 16.46 1.55 27.70
N PRO A 207 16.61 1.87 28.99
CA PRO A 207 17.07 0.92 30.03
C PRO A 207 16.19 -0.32 30.25
N LYS A 208 14.91 -0.26 29.91
CA LYS A 208 13.94 -1.36 30.09
C LYS A 208 13.50 -1.99 28.77
N HIS A 209 14.06 -1.54 27.65
CA HIS A 209 13.61 -1.91 26.31
C HIS A 209 14.49 -2.99 25.69
N LYS A 210 13.91 -3.68 24.72
CA LYS A 210 14.57 -4.76 23.99
C LYS A 210 15.42 -4.21 22.84
N VAL A 211 16.41 -4.99 22.44
CA VAL A 211 17.19 -4.76 21.21
C VAL A 211 16.34 -5.05 19.98
N TYR A 212 15.55 -6.13 20.02
CA TYR A 212 14.78 -6.60 18.89
C TYR A 212 13.28 -6.35 19.05
N GLU A 213 12.63 -6.02 17.94
CA GLU A 213 11.18 -6.04 17.79
C GLU A 213 10.78 -7.23 16.93
N CYS A 214 9.57 -7.76 17.13
CA CYS A 214 9.09 -8.87 16.32
C CYS A 214 8.52 -8.26 15.04
N ASP A 215 9.19 -8.44 13.92
CA ASP A 215 8.66 -8.11 12.61
C ASP A 215 7.74 -9.25 12.14
N GLU A 216 6.65 -8.88 11.48
CA GLU A 216 5.58 -9.79 11.06
C GLU A 216 5.17 -9.50 9.62
N PHE A 217 5.10 -10.55 8.80
CA PHE A 217 4.61 -10.47 7.43
C PHE A 217 3.60 -11.60 7.16
N PRO A 218 2.34 -11.32 6.80
CA PRO A 218 1.77 -10.00 6.53
C PRO A 218 1.73 -9.09 7.76
N PHE A 219 1.69 -7.78 7.52
CA PHE A 219 1.88 -6.78 8.58
C PHE A 219 0.77 -6.79 9.64
N GLN A 220 1.10 -6.31 10.83
CA GLN A 220 0.14 -6.04 11.92
C GLN A 220 -1.08 -5.24 11.46
N SER A 221 -0.83 -4.32 10.53
CA SER A 221 -1.79 -3.40 9.94
C SER A 221 -2.57 -4.01 8.78
N THR A 222 -2.57 -5.33 8.60
CA THR A 222 -3.32 -6.03 7.54
C THR A 222 -4.38 -6.97 8.09
N MET A 223 -5.37 -7.26 7.26
CA MET A 223 -6.42 -8.26 7.52
C MET A 223 -5.87 -9.68 7.48
N GLN A 224 -4.73 -9.90 6.81
CA GLN A 224 -4.02 -11.17 6.72
C GLN A 224 -2.99 -11.35 7.84
N GLY A 225 -2.94 -10.44 8.82
CA GLY A 225 -1.97 -10.49 9.91
C GLY A 225 -2.08 -11.73 10.81
N THR A 226 -1.07 -11.91 11.67
CA THR A 226 -0.82 -13.12 12.46
C THR A 226 -2.05 -13.66 13.21
N TRP A 227 -2.83 -12.81 13.87
CA TRP A 227 -3.99 -13.26 14.66
C TRP A 227 -5.08 -13.85 13.77
N VAL A 228 -5.41 -13.20 12.66
CA VAL A 228 -6.43 -13.69 11.73
C VAL A 228 -6.03 -15.04 11.15
N SER A 229 -4.73 -15.21 10.87
CA SER A 229 -4.21 -16.47 10.34
C SER A 229 -4.21 -17.61 11.38
N VAL A 230 -3.93 -17.35 12.66
CA VAL A 230 -3.97 -18.42 13.69
C VAL A 230 -5.38 -18.76 14.19
N GLU A 231 -6.34 -17.85 14.11
CA GLU A 231 -7.73 -18.16 14.52
C GLU A 231 -8.47 -19.01 13.47
N ARG A 232 -7.91 -19.13 12.26
CA ARG A 232 -8.43 -19.97 11.18
C ARG A 232 -7.68 -21.31 11.10
N LEU A 233 -7.55 -22.02 12.22
CA LEU A 233 -6.72 -23.25 12.34
C LEU A 233 -7.05 -24.33 11.29
N ASN A 234 -8.30 -24.39 10.82
CA ASN A 234 -8.76 -25.37 9.82
C ASN A 234 -8.83 -24.79 8.38
N SER A 235 -8.33 -23.57 8.16
CA SER A 235 -8.26 -22.96 6.83
C SER A 235 -6.94 -23.31 6.13
N PRO A 236 -6.92 -23.39 4.79
CA PRO A 236 -5.68 -23.30 4.00
C PRO A 236 -4.77 -22.13 4.44
N ASP A 237 -5.35 -21.05 4.98
CA ASP A 237 -4.62 -19.84 5.44
C ASP A 237 -4.08 -19.93 6.88
N ALA A 238 -4.21 -21.08 7.55
CA ALA A 238 -3.67 -21.25 8.90
C ALA A 238 -2.15 -21.01 8.92
N TYR A 239 -1.63 -20.18 9.82
CA TYR A 239 -0.20 -19.87 9.85
C TYR A 239 0.40 -19.33 8.53
N ALA A 240 -0.39 -18.67 7.69
CA ALA A 240 0.01 -17.89 6.51
C ALA A 240 0.77 -16.59 6.85
N TYR A 241 1.68 -16.64 7.82
CA TYR A 241 2.48 -15.49 8.27
C TYR A 241 3.90 -15.91 8.65
N SER A 242 4.86 -15.00 8.58
CA SER A 242 6.22 -15.14 9.03
C SER A 242 6.51 -14.13 10.14
N ASN A 243 7.21 -14.57 11.18
CA ASN A 243 7.72 -13.73 12.25
C ASN A 243 9.23 -13.86 12.33
N ARG A 244 9.91 -12.72 12.49
CA ARG A 244 11.36 -12.68 12.69
C ARG A 244 11.71 -11.48 13.59
N PRO A 245 12.58 -11.64 14.59
CA PRO A 245 13.13 -10.50 15.31
C PRO A 245 13.84 -9.58 14.31
N VAL A 246 13.75 -8.26 14.47
CA VAL A 246 14.51 -7.29 13.69
C VAL A 246 14.95 -6.20 14.66
N TRP A 247 16.16 -5.66 14.47
CA TRP A 247 16.63 -4.56 15.31
C TRP A 247 15.60 -3.41 15.30
N TRP A 248 15.22 -2.96 16.49
CA TRP A 248 14.06 -2.10 16.68
C TRP A 248 14.10 -0.82 15.82
N LYS A 249 15.30 -0.25 15.57
CA LYS A 249 15.43 0.98 14.76
C LYS A 249 14.94 0.74 13.33
N ARG A 250 15.33 -0.39 12.73
CA ARG A 250 14.93 -0.75 11.35
C ARG A 250 13.46 -1.09 11.26
N ASN A 251 12.94 -1.83 12.24
CA ASN A 251 11.53 -2.17 12.28
C ASN A 251 10.64 -0.92 12.45
N THR A 252 11.03 -0.01 13.35
CA THR A 252 10.33 1.27 13.55
C THR A 252 10.39 2.16 12.30
N GLU A 253 11.54 2.22 11.64
CA GLU A 253 11.71 3.01 10.41
C GLU A 253 10.80 2.51 9.29
N ASP A 254 10.79 1.20 9.03
CA ASP A 254 9.95 0.60 7.99
C ASP A 254 8.46 0.71 8.33
N GLY A 255 8.08 0.53 9.61
CA GLY A 255 6.72 0.77 10.07
C GLY A 255 6.22 2.20 9.81
N ARG A 256 7.10 3.21 9.95
CA ARG A 256 6.77 4.61 9.59
C ARG A 256 6.58 4.77 8.08
N ARG A 257 7.44 4.14 7.26
CA ARG A 257 7.34 4.17 5.79
C ARG A 257 6.06 3.51 5.31
N LEU A 258 5.70 2.34 5.87
CA LEU A 258 4.44 1.67 5.60
C LEU A 258 3.22 2.54 5.97
N GLY A 259 3.28 3.23 7.12
CA GLY A 259 2.25 4.20 7.51
C GLY A 259 2.10 5.34 6.50
N ALA A 260 3.22 5.88 6.01
CA ALA A 260 3.24 6.92 4.99
C ALA A 260 2.74 6.42 3.63
N PHE A 261 3.05 5.17 3.26
CA PHE A 261 2.52 4.51 2.07
C PHE A 261 1.00 4.44 2.10
N TYR A 262 0.40 3.97 3.20
CA TYR A 262 -1.06 3.93 3.33
C TYR A 262 -1.72 5.29 3.18
N GLY A 263 -1.07 6.34 3.72
CA GLY A 263 -1.53 7.72 3.62
C GLY A 263 -1.46 8.27 2.20
N SER A 264 -0.25 8.29 1.64
CA SER A 264 0.05 8.86 0.32
C SER A 264 -0.62 8.15 -0.83
N ARG A 265 -0.89 6.84 -0.70
CA ARG A 265 -1.66 6.06 -1.68
C ARG A 265 -3.15 5.96 -1.35
N ARG A 266 -3.61 6.65 -0.29
CA ARG A 266 -4.99 6.64 0.22
C ARG A 266 -5.59 5.24 0.35
N ILE A 267 -4.82 4.27 0.84
CA ILE A 267 -5.28 2.89 1.04
C ILE A 267 -6.33 2.87 2.15
N LEU A 268 -7.59 2.68 1.79
CA LEU A 268 -8.71 2.51 2.69
C LEU A 268 -8.58 1.17 3.42
N GLY A 269 -9.04 1.14 4.67
CA GLY A 269 -8.92 -0.03 5.52
C GLY A 269 -10.23 -0.52 6.09
N GLU A 270 -10.21 -1.78 6.49
CA GLU A 270 -11.33 -2.46 7.11
C GLU A 270 -11.23 -2.41 8.63
N ASP A 271 -12.38 -2.44 9.30
CA ASP A 271 -12.45 -2.60 10.76
C ASP A 271 -13.36 -3.74 11.23
N GLY A 272 -13.95 -4.49 10.29
CA GLY A 272 -14.79 -5.66 10.52
C GLY A 272 -16.17 -5.35 11.13
N THR A 273 -16.42 -4.11 11.54
CA THR A 273 -17.68 -3.71 12.21
C THR A 273 -18.45 -2.72 11.36
N ARG A 274 -17.80 -1.61 11.02
CA ARG A 274 -18.33 -0.46 10.29
C ARG A 274 -17.79 -0.41 8.86
N ARG A 275 -16.54 -0.81 8.66
CA ARG A 275 -15.88 -0.93 7.36
C ARG A 275 -15.70 -2.40 7.04
N LYS A 276 -16.67 -2.95 6.30
CA LYS A 276 -16.74 -4.36 5.90
C LYS A 276 -16.40 -4.61 4.44
N THR A 277 -16.46 -3.57 3.61
CA THR A 277 -16.11 -3.64 2.19
C THR A 277 -14.62 -3.34 2.05
N THR A 278 -13.89 -4.25 1.41
CA THR A 278 -12.54 -3.98 0.95
C THR A 278 -12.61 -3.13 -0.31
N TYR A 279 -12.16 -1.88 -0.23
CA TYR A 279 -12.04 -1.00 -1.41
C TYR A 279 -10.66 -1.08 -2.04
N ASP A 280 -9.62 -1.19 -1.21
CA ASP A 280 -8.24 -1.20 -1.66
C ASP A 280 -7.52 -2.48 -1.30
N HIS A 281 -6.74 -2.93 -2.26
CA HIS A 281 -5.75 -3.97 -2.13
C HIS A 281 -4.38 -3.40 -2.45
N PHE A 282 -3.35 -3.94 -1.82
CA PHE A 282 -1.98 -3.57 -2.12
C PHE A 282 -1.06 -4.79 -2.10
N TRP A 283 0.01 -4.67 -2.87
CA TRP A 283 1.11 -5.63 -2.93
C TRP A 283 2.32 -5.08 -2.19
N VAL A 284 3.30 -5.94 -1.98
CA VAL A 284 4.55 -5.63 -1.32
C VAL A 284 5.67 -6.19 -2.16
N GLU A 285 6.72 -5.42 -2.35
CA GLU A 285 7.94 -5.84 -3.01
C GLU A 285 9.14 -5.54 -2.13
N ALA A 286 9.97 -6.57 -1.92
CA ALA A 286 11.17 -6.44 -1.13
C ALA A 286 12.39 -6.65 -2.02
N HIS A 287 13.26 -5.64 -2.08
CA HIS A 287 14.50 -5.72 -2.84
C HIS A 287 15.67 -6.04 -1.91
N VAL A 288 16.42 -7.11 -2.23
CA VAL A 288 17.61 -7.52 -1.47
C VAL A 288 18.78 -7.74 -2.43
N PRO A 289 19.99 -7.25 -2.13
CA PRO A 289 21.12 -7.29 -3.07
C PRO A 289 21.54 -8.73 -3.40
N GLY A 290 21.79 -8.99 -4.68
CA GLY A 290 22.23 -10.29 -5.16
C GLY A 290 21.14 -11.38 -5.15
N GLN A 291 19.88 -11.00 -4.97
CA GLN A 291 18.73 -11.89 -5.07
C GLN A 291 17.80 -11.36 -6.16
N ASN A 292 17.30 -12.25 -7.03
CA ASN A 292 16.30 -11.86 -8.00
C ASN A 292 14.95 -11.64 -7.29
N PRO A 293 14.24 -10.51 -7.50
CA PRO A 293 12.85 -10.37 -7.09
C PRO A 293 11.89 -11.23 -7.94
N HIS A 294 12.39 -11.94 -8.98
CA HIS A 294 11.60 -12.74 -9.93
C HIS A 294 12.12 -14.17 -10.10
#